data_AF-A0A9E2J8C4-F1
#
_entry.id   AF-A0A9E2J8C4-F1
#
_cell.length_a   1.000
_cell.length_b   1.000
_cell.length_c   1.000
_cell.angle_alpha   90.00
_cell.angle_beta   90.00
_cell.angle_gamma   90.00
#
_symmetry.space_group_name_H-M   'P 1'
#
loop_
_entity.id
_entity.type
_entity.pdbx_description
1 polymer ?
#
loop_
_entity_poly.entity_id
_entity_poly.type
_entity_poly.pdbx_seq_one_letter_code
_entity_poly.pdbx_strand_id
1 'polypeptide(L)'
;MSWNLYLPIAGHSLNIFLPLGLGATVGFLSGLTGVGGVSHVLKVRIQADMEDRVALAMETEHLTEEQARDRLHKDDNARKQWSLRLYGVDTSDSSLYDLVIHLHKLKVDDAVNLIRETAQLDQFKSTPESQQVLDDLLLAARVRASLVGDYPMVQAHAENGVVTVDAKINITTSPELAGRIRELAIQTSGVKDVRIHTLPVSPYFHSDCCEKN
;
A
#
# COMPACT_ATOMS: atom_id res chain seq x y z
N MET A 1 7.38 -18.70 23.51
CA MET A 1 6.26 -18.99 22.59
C MET A 1 6.64 -18.50 21.22
N SER A 2 6.69 -19.37 20.22
CA SER A 2 7.02 -19.03 18.83
C SER A 2 5.76 -18.56 18.12
N TRP A 3 5.70 -17.28 17.76
CA TRP A 3 4.55 -16.63 17.11
C TRP A 3 4.66 -16.69 15.58
N ASN A 4 4.56 -17.91 15.06
CA ASN A 4 4.58 -18.16 13.62
C ASN A 4 3.19 -18.57 13.14
N LEU A 5 2.67 -17.87 12.13
CA LEU A 5 1.45 -18.27 11.43
C LEU A 5 1.85 -19.15 10.24
N TYR A 6 1.47 -20.43 10.28
CA TYR A 6 1.71 -21.35 9.18
C TYR A 6 0.69 -21.11 8.07
N LEU A 7 1.16 -20.78 6.87
CA LEU A 7 0.30 -20.55 5.70
C LEU A 7 0.32 -21.82 4.83
N PRO A 8 -0.77 -22.62 4.81
CA PRO A 8 -0.79 -23.93 4.14
C PRO A 8 -0.61 -23.85 2.62
N ILE A 9 -0.85 -22.68 2.02
CA ILE A 9 -0.72 -22.43 0.58
C ILE A 9 0.75 -22.18 0.19
N ALA A 10 1.59 -21.71 1.13
CA ALA A 10 2.97 -21.31 0.87
C ALA A 10 4.02 -22.27 1.45
N GLY A 11 3.60 -23.34 2.16
CA GLY A 11 4.49 -24.37 2.70
C GLY A 11 5.47 -23.91 3.79
N HIS A 12 5.43 -22.65 4.20
CA HIS A 12 6.34 -22.05 5.17
C HIS A 12 5.59 -21.33 6.31
N SER A 13 6.25 -21.29 7.46
CA SER A 13 5.85 -20.52 8.63
C SER A 13 6.37 -19.10 8.53
N LEU A 14 5.49 -18.09 8.57
CA LEU A 14 5.89 -16.68 8.58
C LEU A 14 5.73 -16.09 10.00
N ASN A 15 6.68 -15.25 10.40
CA ASN A 15 6.59 -14.49 11.64
C ASN A 15 5.46 -13.46 11.50
N ILE A 16 4.52 -13.42 12.44
CA ILE A 16 3.31 -12.59 12.38
C ILE A 16 3.59 -11.08 12.32
N PHE A 17 4.79 -10.64 12.73
CA PHE A 17 5.23 -9.25 12.58
C PHE A 17 5.51 -8.85 11.11
N LEU A 18 5.77 -9.80 10.22
CA LEU A 18 6.00 -9.53 8.80
C LEU A 18 4.70 -9.10 8.07
N PRO A 19 3.57 -9.82 8.17
CA PRO A 19 2.31 -9.40 7.57
C PRO A 19 1.64 -8.23 8.31
N LEU A 20 1.82 -8.09 9.64
CA LEU A 20 1.35 -6.91 10.38
C LEU A 20 2.18 -5.66 10.04
N GLY A 21 3.49 -5.81 9.87
CA GLY A 21 4.36 -4.78 9.31
C GLY A 21 3.99 -4.43 7.87
N LEU A 22 3.68 -5.42 7.03
CA LEU A 22 3.23 -5.21 5.66
C LEU A 22 1.85 -4.53 5.59
N GLY A 23 0.90 -4.93 6.43
CA GLY A 23 -0.42 -4.29 6.55
C GLY A 23 -0.33 -2.85 7.03
N ALA A 24 0.56 -2.57 7.99
CA ALA A 24 0.89 -1.21 8.39
C ALA A 24 1.60 -0.43 7.26
N THR A 25 2.44 -1.07 6.45
CA THR A 25 3.09 -0.40 5.29
C THR A 25 2.13 -0.09 4.15
N VAL A 26 1.18 -0.97 3.80
CA VAL A 26 0.17 -0.67 2.77
C VAL A 26 -0.76 0.45 3.25
N GLY A 27 -1.13 0.45 4.54
CA GLY A 27 -1.85 1.57 5.17
C GLY A 27 -1.03 2.88 5.22
N PHE A 28 0.27 2.80 5.49
CA PHE A 28 1.18 3.96 5.53
C PHE A 28 1.38 4.58 4.13
N LEU A 29 1.49 3.76 3.09
CA LEU A 29 1.60 4.22 1.71
C LEU A 29 0.32 4.87 1.21
N SER A 30 -0.83 4.24 1.46
CA SER A 30 -2.13 4.81 1.11
C SER A 30 -2.40 6.13 1.84
N GLY A 31 -1.94 6.27 3.09
CA GLY A 31 -2.08 7.49 3.88
C GLY A 31 -1.16 8.63 3.45
N LEU A 32 0.05 8.34 3.00
CA LEU A 32 1.06 9.35 2.63
C LEU A 32 0.81 9.93 1.23
N THR A 33 0.64 9.07 0.22
CA THR A 33 0.45 9.53 -1.16
C THR A 33 -1.01 9.83 -1.48
N GLY A 34 -1.94 9.36 -0.65
CA GLY A 34 -3.35 9.26 -1.01
C GLY A 34 -3.59 8.07 -1.95
N VAL A 35 -4.86 7.73 -2.13
CA VAL A 35 -5.29 6.79 -3.17
C VAL A 35 -5.30 7.61 -4.47
N GLY A 36 -4.40 7.30 -5.41
CA GLY A 36 -4.08 8.18 -6.54
C GLY A 36 -5.32 8.66 -7.30
N GLY A 37 -5.54 9.98 -7.33
CA GLY A 37 -6.67 10.60 -8.04
C GLY A 37 -7.98 10.70 -7.25
N VAL A 38 -8.08 10.13 -6.04
CA VAL A 38 -9.27 10.28 -5.19
C VAL A 38 -9.22 11.63 -4.48
N SER A 39 -10.13 12.53 -4.83
CA SER A 39 -10.14 13.92 -4.36
C SER A 39 -10.60 14.10 -2.91
N HIS A 40 -11.38 13.16 -2.37
CA HIS A 40 -12.04 13.30 -1.06
C HIS A 40 -11.27 12.65 0.10
N VAL A 41 -9.96 12.40 -0.06
CA VAL A 41 -9.12 11.80 1.00
C VAL A 41 -8.61 12.89 1.93
N LEU A 42 -8.97 12.82 3.22
CA LEU A 42 -8.39 13.66 4.27
C LEU A 42 -7.09 13.05 4.81
N LYS A 43 -5.96 13.74 4.65
CA LYS A 43 -4.66 13.31 5.17
C LYS A 43 -4.37 13.94 6.52
N VAL A 44 -4.23 13.12 7.55
CA VAL A 44 -3.98 13.56 8.93
C VAL A 44 -2.66 13.00 9.47
N ARG A 45 -1.83 13.86 10.06
CA ARG A 45 -0.66 13.46 10.85
C ARG A 45 -0.91 13.70 12.33
N ILE A 46 -0.75 12.66 13.15
CA ILE A 46 -0.79 12.77 14.62
C ILE A 46 0.65 12.72 15.15
N GLN A 47 0.98 13.66 16.02
CA GLN A 47 2.26 13.78 16.69
C GLN A 47 2.02 13.79 18.20
N ALA A 48 3.00 13.32 18.96
CA ALA A 48 3.03 13.37 20.42
C ALA A 48 4.49 13.49 20.85
N ASP A 49 4.71 14.08 22.02
CA ASP A 49 6.04 14.24 22.59
C ASP A 49 6.69 12.87 22.84
N MET A 50 8.01 12.80 22.75
CA MET A 50 8.73 11.54 22.93
C MET A 50 8.46 10.92 24.31
N GLU A 51 8.39 11.74 25.35
CA GLU A 51 8.16 11.28 26.72
C GLU A 51 6.77 10.65 26.88
N ASP A 52 5.73 11.26 26.31
CA ASP A 52 4.37 10.72 26.32
C ASP A 52 4.29 9.39 25.57
N ARG A 53 5.01 9.28 24.44
CA ARG A 53 5.10 8.05 23.65
C ARG A 53 5.86 6.94 24.36
N VAL A 54 6.94 7.28 25.06
CA VAL A 54 7.73 6.34 25.87
C VAL A 54 6.88 5.79 27.01
N ALA A 55 6.19 6.67 27.75
CA ALA A 55 5.29 6.25 28.83
C ALA A 55 4.19 5.31 28.34
N LEU A 56 3.56 5.64 27.21
CA LEU A 56 2.55 4.77 26.59
C LEU A 56 3.14 3.42 26.17
N ALA A 57 4.30 3.39 25.51
CA ALA A 57 4.93 2.14 25.09
C ALA A 57 5.35 1.26 26.27
N MET A 58 5.83 1.85 27.37
CA MET A 58 6.11 1.12 28.60
C MET A 58 4.84 0.45 29.17
N GLU A 59 3.72 1.18 29.17
CA GLU A 59 2.43 0.66 29.64
C GLU A 59 1.90 -0.46 28.74
N THR A 60 1.89 -0.26 27.42
CA THR A 60 1.23 -1.18 26.47
C THR A 60 2.08 -2.36 26.05
N GLU A 61 3.41 -2.18 25.98
CA GLU A 61 4.35 -3.19 25.48
C GLU A 61 5.21 -3.80 26.61
N HIS A 62 5.03 -3.35 27.86
CA HIS A 62 5.75 -3.82 29.05
C HIS A 62 7.28 -3.73 28.93
N LEU A 63 7.76 -2.66 28.28
CA LEU A 63 9.17 -2.37 28.07
C LEU A 63 9.74 -1.51 29.22
N THR A 64 11.06 -1.57 29.41
CA THR A 64 11.75 -0.54 30.20
C THR A 64 11.76 0.78 29.45
N GLU A 65 11.99 1.90 30.16
CA GLU A 65 12.08 3.22 29.52
C GLU A 65 13.15 3.26 28.41
N GLU A 66 14.33 2.72 28.69
CA GLU A 66 15.43 2.64 27.72
C GLU A 66 15.00 1.85 26.48
N GLN A 67 14.39 0.68 26.66
CA GLN A 67 13.92 -0.17 25.56
C GLN A 67 12.83 0.52 24.73
N ALA A 68 11.86 1.17 25.38
CA ALA A 68 10.79 1.90 24.72
C ALA A 68 11.35 3.06 23.88
N ARG A 69 12.25 3.86 24.45
CA ARG A 69 12.89 4.98 23.76
C ARG A 69 13.71 4.52 22.55
N ASP A 70 14.53 3.50 22.75
CA ASP A 70 15.34 2.91 21.68
C ASP A 70 14.47 2.38 20.53
N ARG A 71 13.36 1.73 20.89
CA ARG A 71 12.40 1.20 19.92
C ARG A 71 11.75 2.32 19.11
N LEU A 72 11.25 3.36 19.78
CA LEU A 72 10.60 4.50 19.13
C LEU A 72 11.56 5.24 18.18
N HIS A 73 12.81 5.45 18.57
CA HIS A 73 13.82 6.02 17.68
C HIS A 73 14.09 5.14 16.46
N LYS A 74 14.24 3.83 16.65
CA LYS A 74 14.46 2.88 15.54
C LYS A 74 13.26 2.86 14.59
N ASP A 75 12.03 2.83 15.11
CA ASP A 75 10.81 2.79 14.32
C ASP A 75 10.59 4.09 13.54
N ASP A 76 10.79 5.25 14.16
CA ASP A 76 10.64 6.55 13.49
C ASP A 76 11.69 6.75 12.40
N ASN A 77 12.95 6.37 12.66
CA ASN A 77 14.00 6.43 11.65
C ASN A 77 13.74 5.44 10.51
N ALA A 78 13.30 4.21 10.81
CA ALA A 78 12.94 3.23 9.80
C ALA A 78 11.82 3.74 8.88
N ARG A 79 10.76 4.33 9.44
CA ARG A 79 9.66 4.96 8.68
C ARG A 79 10.16 6.08 7.78
N LYS A 80 10.98 6.98 8.31
CA LYS A 80 11.57 8.10 7.55
C LYS A 80 12.44 7.60 6.39
N GLN A 81 13.40 6.71 6.67
CA GLN A 81 14.32 6.17 5.66
C GLN A 81 13.59 5.38 4.58
N TRP A 82 12.55 4.64 4.94
CA TRP A 82 11.76 3.89 3.97
C TRP A 82 10.99 4.81 3.00
N SER A 83 10.35 5.86 3.53
CA SER A 83 9.67 6.87 2.71
C SER A 83 10.62 7.60 1.77
N LEU A 84 11.80 8.01 2.26
CA LEU A 84 12.82 8.64 1.43
C LEU A 84 13.34 7.71 0.33
N ARG A 85 13.55 6.42 0.63
CA ARG A 85 14.04 5.46 -0.36
C ARG A 85 13.04 5.14 -1.47
N LEU A 86 11.76 5.04 -1.14
CA LEU A 86 10.74 4.64 -2.10
C LEU A 86 10.14 5.82 -2.87
N TYR A 87 9.98 6.97 -2.23
CA TYR A 87 9.25 8.11 -2.79
C TYR A 87 10.07 9.40 -2.84
N GLY A 88 11.25 9.45 -2.20
CA GLY A 88 12.00 10.70 -2.04
C GLY A 88 11.30 11.70 -1.12
N VAL A 89 10.31 11.26 -0.33
CA VAL A 89 9.48 12.11 0.51
C VAL A 89 9.87 11.97 1.98
N ASP A 90 10.04 13.09 2.68
CA ASP A 90 10.17 13.11 4.13
C ASP A 90 8.78 13.19 4.78
N THR A 91 8.31 12.10 5.38
CA THR A 91 6.97 12.07 6.02
C THR A 91 6.79 13.08 7.15
N SER A 92 7.87 13.67 7.67
CA SER A 92 7.78 14.73 8.68
C SER A 92 7.39 16.09 8.11
N ASP A 93 7.42 16.25 6.79
CA ASP A 93 6.97 17.47 6.11
C ASP A 93 5.46 17.66 6.31
N SER A 94 5.09 18.76 6.96
CA SER A 94 3.70 19.13 7.21
C SER A 94 2.92 19.41 5.93
N SER A 95 3.58 19.79 4.83
CA SER A 95 2.92 20.11 3.56
C SER A 95 2.24 18.90 2.89
N LEU A 96 2.54 17.69 3.36
CA LEU A 96 1.97 16.44 2.87
C LEU A 96 0.58 16.14 3.44
N TYR A 97 0.13 16.90 4.43
CA TYR A 97 -1.09 16.63 5.19
C TYR A 97 -2.02 17.84 5.20
N ASP A 98 -3.33 17.57 5.22
CA ASP A 98 -4.35 18.61 5.37
C ASP A 98 -4.50 19.05 6.84
N LEU A 99 -4.17 18.15 7.78
CA LEU A 99 -4.25 18.40 9.21
C LEU A 99 -3.09 17.74 9.98
N VAL A 100 -2.38 18.52 10.79
CA VAL A 100 -1.35 18.03 11.73
C VAL A 100 -1.81 18.30 13.17
N ILE A 101 -1.98 17.24 13.95
CA ILE A 101 -2.48 17.31 15.34
C ILE A 101 -1.35 16.93 16.29
N HIS A 102 -1.07 17.78 17.27
CA HIS A 102 -0.13 17.50 18.34
C HIS A 102 -0.86 17.14 19.64
N LEU A 103 -0.76 15.88 20.07
CA LEU A 103 -1.27 15.36 21.32
C LEU A 103 -0.30 15.72 22.44
N HIS A 104 -0.50 16.90 23.02
CA HIS A 104 0.17 17.33 24.26
C HIS A 104 -0.87 17.91 25.22
N LYS A 105 -1.51 19.02 24.82
CA LYS A 105 -2.66 19.59 25.54
C LYS A 105 -4.01 19.05 25.04
N LEU A 106 -4.06 18.66 23.78
CA LEU A 106 -5.24 18.03 23.18
C LEU A 106 -5.32 16.59 23.63
N LYS A 107 -6.50 16.18 24.10
CA LYS A 107 -6.78 14.78 24.39
C LYS A 107 -7.10 14.04 23.10
N VAL A 108 -7.09 12.71 23.19
CA VAL A 108 -7.48 11.83 22.08
C VAL A 108 -8.89 12.18 21.58
N ASP A 109 -9.85 12.42 22.48
CA ASP A 109 -11.22 12.80 22.10
C ASP A 109 -11.29 14.11 21.32
N ASP A 110 -10.46 15.10 21.68
CA ASP A 110 -10.39 16.37 20.97
C ASP A 110 -9.87 16.16 19.53
N ALA A 111 -8.82 15.34 19.39
CA ALA A 111 -8.26 14.98 18.09
C ALA A 111 -9.28 14.21 17.22
N VAL A 112 -10.02 13.28 17.81
CA VAL A 112 -11.10 12.54 17.11
C VAL A 112 -12.18 13.49 16.63
N ASN A 113 -12.60 14.45 17.45
CA ASN A 113 -13.61 15.45 17.07
C ASN A 113 -13.09 16.35 15.93
N LEU A 114 -11.85 16.83 16.01
CA LEU A 114 -11.23 17.63 14.94
C LEU A 114 -11.19 16.87 13.61
N ILE A 115 -10.77 15.60 13.63
CA ILE A 115 -10.75 14.76 12.42
C ILE A 115 -12.16 14.58 11.87
N ARG A 116 -13.14 14.30 12.74
CA ARG A 116 -14.55 14.11 12.35
C ARG A 116 -15.12 15.35 11.69
N GLU A 117 -14.96 16.51 12.31
CA GLU A 117 -15.49 17.78 11.80
C GLU A 117 -14.81 18.15 10.47
N THR A 118 -13.49 17.96 10.37
CA THR A 118 -12.75 18.22 9.13
C THR A 118 -13.20 17.30 8.00
N ALA A 119 -13.41 16.00 8.28
CA ALA A 119 -13.90 15.04 7.30
C ALA A 119 -15.32 15.33 6.80
N GLN A 120 -16.09 16.16 7.50
CA GLN A 120 -17.43 16.58 7.09
C GLN A 120 -17.44 17.83 6.21
N LEU A 121 -16.29 18.48 5.98
CA LEU A 121 -16.21 19.60 5.05
C LEU A 121 -16.44 19.12 3.61
N ASP A 122 -17.02 19.99 2.79
CA ASP A 122 -17.44 19.62 1.42
C ASP A 122 -16.26 19.17 0.54
N GLN A 123 -15.04 19.63 0.83
CA GLN A 123 -13.83 19.22 0.11
C GLN A 123 -13.48 17.74 0.31
N PHE A 124 -13.93 17.12 1.42
CA PHE A 124 -13.64 15.73 1.77
C PHE A 124 -14.87 14.81 1.65
N LYS A 125 -15.98 15.31 1.11
CA LYS A 125 -17.14 14.47 0.79
C LYS A 125 -16.93 13.76 -0.54
N SER A 126 -17.29 12.48 -0.57
CA SER A 126 -17.29 11.71 -1.82
C SER A 126 -18.33 12.28 -2.79
N THR A 127 -17.88 12.62 -4.00
CA THR A 127 -18.72 12.88 -5.18
C THR A 127 -18.81 11.63 -6.05
N PRO A 128 -19.84 11.50 -6.92
CA PRO A 128 -19.94 10.37 -7.85
C PRO A 128 -18.67 10.14 -8.67
N GLU A 129 -18.01 11.21 -9.12
CA GLU A 129 -16.77 11.15 -9.89
C GLU A 129 -15.62 10.61 -9.03
N SER A 130 -15.47 11.15 -7.82
CA SER A 130 -14.40 10.71 -6.91
C SER A 130 -14.61 9.27 -6.40
N GLN A 131 -15.87 8.84 -6.26
CA GLN A 131 -16.24 7.48 -5.95
C GLN A 131 -15.89 6.53 -7.11
N GLN A 132 -16.18 6.94 -8.34
CA GLN A 132 -15.84 6.17 -9.53
C GLN A 132 -14.32 5.94 -9.63
N VAL A 133 -13.50 6.96 -9.34
CA VAL A 133 -12.03 6.80 -9.30
C VAL A 133 -11.63 5.75 -8.25
N LEU A 134 -12.23 5.77 -7.06
CA LEU A 134 -11.95 4.78 -6.02
C LEU A 134 -12.39 3.36 -6.45
N ASP A 135 -13.55 3.24 -7.09
CA ASP A 135 -14.10 1.98 -7.57
C ASP A 135 -13.22 1.38 -8.68
N ASP A 136 -12.70 2.21 -9.57
CA ASP A 136 -11.75 1.81 -10.63
C ASP A 136 -10.41 1.37 -10.03
N LEU A 137 -9.87 2.08 -9.04
CA LEU A 137 -8.65 1.67 -8.34
C LEU A 137 -8.84 0.34 -7.61
N LEU A 138 -9.99 0.15 -6.97
CA LEU A 138 -10.35 -1.12 -6.33
C LEU A 138 -10.44 -2.27 -7.34
N LEU A 139 -11.07 -2.02 -8.49
CA LEU A 139 -11.19 -3.02 -9.56
C LEU A 139 -9.82 -3.40 -10.12
N ALA A 140 -8.97 -2.41 -10.40
CA ALA A 140 -7.60 -2.61 -10.85
C ALA A 140 -6.78 -3.42 -9.83
N ALA A 141 -6.87 -3.08 -8.54
CA ALA A 141 -6.19 -3.80 -7.47
C ALA A 141 -6.65 -5.25 -7.34
N ARG A 142 -7.96 -5.52 -7.49
CA ARG A 142 -8.52 -6.88 -7.48
C ARG A 142 -8.01 -7.72 -8.65
N VAL A 143 -8.02 -7.16 -9.86
CA VAL A 143 -7.48 -7.85 -11.04
C VAL A 143 -5.98 -8.08 -10.90
N ARG A 144 -5.22 -7.11 -10.39
CA ARG A 144 -3.80 -7.31 -10.11
C ARG A 144 -3.59 -8.45 -9.11
N ALA A 145 -4.37 -8.49 -8.04
CA ALA A 145 -4.25 -9.51 -7.00
C ALA A 145 -4.56 -10.93 -7.52
N SER A 146 -5.51 -11.06 -8.47
CA SER A 146 -5.79 -12.36 -9.11
C SER A 146 -4.68 -12.80 -10.06
N LEU A 147 -3.94 -11.87 -10.66
CA LEU A 147 -2.87 -12.16 -11.62
C LEU A 147 -1.47 -12.28 -11.00
N VAL A 148 -1.20 -11.65 -9.85
CA VAL A 148 0.17 -11.51 -9.31
C VAL A 148 0.84 -12.84 -8.96
N GLY A 149 0.07 -13.89 -8.66
CA GLY A 149 0.59 -15.23 -8.36
C GLY A 149 1.26 -15.87 -9.57
N ASP A 150 0.59 -15.84 -10.72
CA ASP A 150 1.09 -16.43 -11.97
C ASP A 150 1.94 -15.43 -12.79
N TYR A 151 1.67 -14.14 -12.63
CA TYR A 151 2.23 -13.05 -13.44
C TYR A 151 2.65 -11.85 -12.56
N PRO A 152 3.75 -11.94 -11.80
CA PRO A 152 4.08 -10.96 -10.75
C PRO A 152 4.40 -9.56 -11.28
N MET A 153 4.80 -9.44 -12.56
CA MET A 153 5.22 -8.17 -13.19
C MET A 153 4.09 -7.42 -13.90
N VAL A 154 2.85 -7.94 -13.89
CA VAL A 154 1.73 -7.28 -14.56
C VAL A 154 1.27 -6.05 -13.79
N GLN A 155 0.83 -5.05 -14.53
CA GLN A 155 0.13 -3.89 -14.01
C GLN A 155 -1.30 -3.94 -14.52
N ALA A 156 -2.24 -3.39 -13.74
CA ALA A 156 -3.63 -3.30 -14.13
C ALA A 156 -4.11 -1.87 -13.87
N HIS A 157 -4.86 -1.34 -14.83
CA HIS A 157 -5.55 -0.07 -14.77
C HIS A 157 -7.01 -0.32 -15.10
N ALA A 158 -7.94 0.35 -14.43
CA ALA A 158 -9.36 0.22 -14.73
C ALA A 158 -9.97 1.59 -14.99
N GLU A 159 -10.97 1.61 -15.87
CA GLU A 159 -11.77 2.79 -16.16
C GLU A 159 -13.20 2.35 -16.48
N ASN A 160 -14.17 2.72 -15.65
CA ASN A 160 -15.59 2.44 -15.82
C ASN A 160 -15.93 0.95 -16.04
N GLY A 161 -15.14 0.05 -15.43
CA GLY A 161 -15.28 -1.41 -15.57
C GLY A 161 -14.50 -2.04 -16.73
N VAL A 162 -13.80 -1.25 -17.54
CA VAL A 162 -12.86 -1.75 -18.56
C VAL A 162 -11.47 -1.82 -17.94
N VAL A 163 -10.85 -3.02 -17.94
CA VAL A 163 -9.53 -3.22 -17.34
C VAL A 163 -8.47 -3.35 -18.41
N THR A 164 -7.45 -2.50 -18.36
CA THR A 164 -6.23 -2.61 -19.18
C THR A 164 -5.14 -3.27 -18.36
N VAL A 165 -4.66 -4.43 -18.81
CA VAL A 165 -3.55 -5.16 -18.20
C VAL A 165 -2.29 -4.91 -19.02
N ASP A 166 -1.29 -4.30 -18.40
CA ASP A 166 0.03 -4.10 -18.99
C ASP A 166 0.92 -5.29 -18.61
N ALA A 167 1.26 -6.10 -19.60
CA ALA A 167 2.11 -7.27 -19.44
C ALA A 167 3.43 -7.08 -20.23
N LYS A 168 4.56 -7.29 -19.57
CA LYS A 168 5.88 -7.35 -20.22
C LYS A 168 6.06 -8.71 -20.90
N ILE A 169 5.39 -8.90 -22.02
CA ILE A 169 5.35 -10.18 -22.75
C ILE A 169 5.66 -9.95 -24.23
N ASN A 170 6.43 -10.86 -24.84
CA ASN A 170 6.65 -10.85 -26.28
C ASN A 170 5.46 -11.57 -26.96
N ILE A 171 4.52 -10.82 -27.54
CA ILE A 171 3.32 -11.38 -28.17
C ILE A 171 3.68 -12.39 -29.27
N THR A 172 4.75 -12.14 -30.02
CA THR A 172 5.22 -13.00 -31.12
C THR A 172 5.50 -14.42 -30.64
N THR A 173 5.80 -14.60 -29.35
CA THR A 173 6.23 -15.87 -28.78
C THR A 173 5.16 -16.50 -27.86
N SER A 174 4.09 -15.80 -27.46
CA SER A 174 3.14 -16.33 -26.45
C SER A 174 1.71 -15.76 -26.51
N PRO A 175 0.96 -15.98 -27.61
CA PRO A 175 -0.46 -15.61 -27.70
C PRO A 175 -1.33 -16.33 -26.66
N GLU A 176 -0.98 -17.56 -26.29
CA GLU A 176 -1.68 -18.36 -25.26
C GLU A 176 -1.63 -17.69 -23.88
N LEU A 177 -0.52 -17.01 -23.56
CA LEU A 177 -0.31 -16.35 -22.29
C LEU A 177 -1.19 -15.10 -22.15
N ALA A 178 -1.39 -14.35 -23.24
CA ALA A 178 -2.36 -13.27 -23.28
C ALA A 178 -3.80 -13.78 -23.10
N GLY A 179 -4.13 -14.94 -23.69
CA GLY A 179 -5.43 -15.60 -23.48
C GLY A 179 -5.69 -15.91 -22.01
N ARG A 180 -4.73 -16.56 -21.34
CA ARG A 180 -4.84 -16.90 -19.90
C ARG A 180 -4.97 -15.67 -19.01
N ILE A 181 -4.19 -14.62 -19.25
CA ILE A 181 -4.31 -13.35 -18.50
C ILE A 181 -5.71 -12.76 -18.64
N ARG A 182 -6.27 -12.77 -19.86
CA ARG A 182 -7.63 -12.29 -20.12
C ARG A 182 -8.67 -13.11 -19.37
N GLU A 183 -8.56 -14.43 -19.40
CA GLU A 183 -9.49 -15.34 -18.74
C GLU A 183 -9.51 -15.17 -17.22
N LEU A 184 -8.34 -14.99 -16.60
CA LEU A 184 -8.26 -14.73 -15.16
C LEU A 184 -8.78 -13.34 -14.79
N ALA A 185 -8.49 -12.33 -15.62
CA ALA A 185 -8.95 -10.97 -15.39
C ALA A 185 -10.48 -10.84 -15.50
N ILE A 186 -11.11 -11.44 -16.52
CA ILE A 186 -12.56 -11.33 -16.76
C ILE A 186 -13.40 -12.03 -15.68
N GLN A 187 -12.84 -13.00 -14.96
CA GLN A 187 -13.51 -13.67 -13.83
C GLN A 187 -13.64 -12.75 -12.60
N THR A 188 -12.95 -11.62 -12.58
CA THR A 188 -13.02 -10.68 -11.46
C THR A 188 -14.35 -9.93 -11.51
N SER A 189 -15.14 -10.02 -10.43
CA SER A 189 -16.43 -9.32 -10.33
C SER A 189 -16.29 -7.82 -10.55
N GLY A 190 -17.11 -7.26 -11.45
CA GLY A 190 -17.09 -5.84 -11.81
C GLY A 190 -16.38 -5.52 -13.13
N VAL A 191 -15.67 -6.49 -13.72
CA VAL A 191 -15.04 -6.34 -15.04
C VAL A 191 -16.10 -6.49 -16.14
N LYS A 192 -16.19 -5.49 -17.02
CA LYS A 192 -17.04 -5.49 -18.21
C LYS A 192 -16.28 -5.91 -19.46
N ASP A 193 -15.02 -5.50 -19.55
CA ASP A 193 -14.12 -5.80 -20.68
C ASP A 193 -12.67 -5.81 -20.22
N VAL A 194 -11.80 -6.52 -20.95
CA VAL A 194 -10.37 -6.64 -20.67
C VAL A 194 -9.54 -6.36 -21.93
N ARG A 195 -8.66 -5.37 -21.82
CA ARG A 195 -7.66 -5.02 -22.83
C ARG A 195 -6.28 -5.45 -22.33
N ILE A 196 -5.48 -6.01 -23.23
CA ILE A 196 -4.11 -6.39 -22.92
C ILE A 196 -3.19 -5.49 -23.71
N HIS A 197 -2.40 -4.69 -23.00
CA HIS A 197 -1.30 -3.93 -23.56
C HIS A 197 0.00 -4.68 -23.30
N THR A 198 0.78 -4.88 -24.34
CA THR A 198 2.05 -5.58 -24.21
C THR A 198 3.19 -4.61 -24.36
N LEU A 199 4.08 -4.61 -23.38
CA LEU A 199 5.30 -3.85 -23.44
C LEU A 199 6.39 -4.75 -24.05
N PRO A 200 7.09 -4.30 -25.11
CA PRO A 200 8.16 -5.09 -25.70
C PRO A 200 9.25 -5.31 -24.67
N VAL A 201 9.56 -6.58 -24.40
CA VAL A 201 10.76 -6.96 -23.66
C VAL A 201 11.94 -6.83 -24.63
N SER A 202 12.90 -5.97 -24.30
CA SER A 202 14.12 -5.83 -25.09
C SER A 202 14.82 -7.20 -25.18
N PRO A 203 15.14 -7.69 -26.39
CA PRO A 203 15.72 -9.02 -26.59
C PRO A 203 17.16 -9.15 -26.04
N TYR A 204 17.77 -8.09 -25.52
CA TYR A 204 19.16 -8.08 -25.03
C TYR A 204 19.34 -8.59 -23.59
N PHE A 205 18.31 -9.10 -22.91
CA PHE A 205 18.49 -9.90 -21.69
C PHE A 205 18.63 -11.38 -22.05
N HIS A 206 19.73 -11.73 -22.69
CA HIS A 206 20.31 -13.07 -22.63
C HIS A 206 21.28 -13.06 -21.44
N SER A 207 20.84 -13.52 -20.27
CA SER A 207 21.79 -13.95 -19.26
C SER A 207 22.23 -15.35 -19.65
N ASP A 208 23.39 -15.42 -20.30
CA ASP A 208 24.21 -16.62 -20.38
C ASP A 208 24.41 -17.19 -18.97
N CYS A 209 23.58 -18.16 -18.61
CA CYS A 209 23.75 -18.99 -17.42
C CYS A 209 23.27 -20.40 -17.73
N CYS A 210 23.91 -21.03 -18.72
CA CYS A 210 24.06 -22.47 -18.79
C CYS A 210 25.12 -22.83 -19.83
N GLU A 211 26.38 -22.48 -19.58
CA GLU A 211 27.50 -23.19 -20.20
C GLU A 211 28.78 -22.95 -19.40
N LYS A 212 29.00 -23.76 -18.36
CA LYS A 212 30.33 -24.25 -18.03
C LYS A 212 30.20 -25.70 -17.56
N ASN A 213 30.89 -26.56 -18.30
CA ASN A 213 31.28 -27.93 -17.93
C ASN A 213 31.76 -28.04 -16.49
#